data_AF-A0AAN8NHT0-F1
#
_entry.id   AF-A0AAN8NHT0-F1
#
_cell.length_a   1.000
_cell.length_b   1.000
_cell.length_c   1.000
_cell.angle_alpha   90.00
_cell.angle_beta   90.00
_cell.angle_gamma   90.00
#
_symmetry.space_group_name_H-M   'P 1'
#
loop_
_entity.id
_entity.type
_entity.pdbx_description
1 polymer ?
#
loop_
_entity_poly.entity_id
_entity_poly.type
_entity_poly.pdbx_seq_one_letter_code
_entity_poly.pdbx_strand_id
1 'polypeptide(L)'
;MAQTSLRWKETKVGTWTREFCPVERILHFFKHLNPALTQWTVSSGVTLPGTLGYPVETIKAAWVQLRKEHPIIACTVTTENTGMEYQVPAGADEIAKWVEETVHIDVSGKTGKELAASVTAPKSAELYFLPKTRELVIHIRHELTDGAGSMIMVNNFLKALRAGNRD
;
A
#
# COMPACT_ATOMS: atom_id res chain seq x y z
N MET A 1 1.89 33.88 5.06
CA MET A 1 1.87 32.47 4.60
C MET A 1 0.75 31.76 5.34
N ALA A 2 -0.25 31.22 4.64
CA ALA A 2 -1.33 30.48 5.29
C ALA A 2 -0.75 29.25 5.99
N GLN A 3 -1.08 29.07 7.27
CA GLN A 3 -0.59 27.96 8.09
C GLN A 3 -1.28 26.68 7.62
N THR A 4 -0.57 25.86 6.84
CA THR A 4 -1.04 24.55 6.36
C THR A 4 -1.38 23.68 7.57
N SER A 5 -2.63 23.27 7.70
CA SER A 5 -3.05 22.43 8.83
C SER A 5 -2.75 20.98 8.48
N LEU A 6 -1.57 20.49 8.84
CA LEU A 6 -1.16 19.08 8.60
C LEU A 6 -1.93 18.05 9.46
N ARG A 7 -2.86 18.51 10.29
CA ARG A 7 -3.72 17.64 11.12
C ARG A 7 -4.82 17.03 10.27
N TRP A 8 -5.07 15.74 10.48
CA TRP A 8 -6.24 15.06 9.96
C TRP A 8 -7.53 15.66 10.52
N LYS A 9 -8.54 15.81 9.67
CA LYS A 9 -9.87 16.29 10.00
C LYS A 9 -10.91 15.40 9.36
N GLU A 10 -11.95 15.07 10.10
CA GLU A 10 -13.11 14.37 9.55
C GLU A 10 -13.94 15.36 8.72
N THR A 11 -14.09 15.10 7.42
CA THR A 11 -14.85 15.95 6.49
C THR A 11 -16.25 15.41 6.24
N LYS A 12 -16.44 14.10 6.38
CA LYS A 12 -17.70 13.36 6.35
C LYS A 12 -17.56 12.17 7.30
N VAL A 13 -18.67 11.57 7.72
CA VAL A 13 -18.65 10.42 8.65
C VAL A 13 -17.71 9.32 8.12
N GLY A 14 -16.64 9.04 8.86
CA GLY A 14 -15.63 8.05 8.51
C GLY A 14 -14.61 8.50 7.45
N THR A 15 -14.77 9.68 6.84
CA THR A 15 -13.82 10.24 5.86
C THR A 15 -12.93 11.27 6.52
N TRP A 16 -11.62 11.01 6.53
CA TRP A 16 -10.60 11.87 7.09
C TRP A 16 -9.72 12.44 6.00
N THR A 17 -9.42 13.74 6.06
CA THR A 17 -8.50 14.37 5.12
C THR A 17 -7.44 15.21 5.83
N ARG A 18 -6.29 15.39 5.16
CA ARG A 18 -5.28 16.37 5.54
C ARG A 18 -4.59 16.91 4.30
N GLU A 19 -4.05 18.11 4.38
CA GLU A 19 -3.22 18.68 3.32
C GLU A 19 -1.86 17.96 3.23
N PHE A 20 -1.26 18.00 2.05
CA PHE A 20 0.12 17.55 1.86
C PHE A 20 1.08 18.43 2.66
N CYS A 21 2.03 17.78 3.32
CA CYS A 21 3.23 18.44 3.79
C CYS A 21 4.11 18.87 2.59
N PRO A 22 5.12 19.74 2.80
CA PRO A 22 5.95 20.22 1.70
C PRO A 22 6.62 19.10 0.88
N VAL A 23 7.13 18.06 1.53
CA VAL A 23 7.81 16.93 0.84
C VAL A 23 6.82 16.09 0.04
N GLU A 24 5.66 15.79 0.61
CA GLU A 24 4.60 15.04 -0.11
C GLU A 24 4.13 15.79 -1.35
N ARG A 25 4.01 17.11 -1.26
CA ARG A 25 3.65 17.96 -2.40
C ARG A 25 4.68 17.89 -3.53
N ILE A 26 5.97 17.86 -3.17
CA ILE A 26 7.07 17.70 -4.13
C ILE A 26 7.02 16.33 -4.79
N LEU A 27 6.86 15.26 -4.01
CA LEU A 27 6.73 13.89 -4.52
C LEU A 27 5.52 13.74 -5.44
N HIS A 28 4.38 14.31 -5.03
CA HIS A 28 3.17 14.36 -5.83
C HIS A 28 3.38 15.11 -7.14
N PHE A 29 4.02 16.28 -7.09
CA PHE A 29 4.34 17.05 -8.28
C PHE A 29 5.24 16.25 -9.24
N PHE A 30 6.30 15.63 -8.73
CA PHE A 30 7.21 14.85 -9.55
C PHE A 30 6.52 13.67 -10.24
N LYS A 31 5.54 13.03 -9.59
CA LYS A 31 4.73 11.98 -10.23
C LYS A 31 3.99 12.47 -11.49
N HIS A 32 3.58 13.74 -11.54
CA HIS A 32 2.79 14.29 -12.64
C HIS A 32 3.63 14.97 -13.73
N LEU A 33 4.93 15.17 -13.48
CA LEU A 33 5.81 15.84 -14.45
C LEU A 33 6.01 15.05 -15.74
N ASN A 34 6.03 13.72 -15.68
CA ASN A 34 6.15 12.90 -16.87
C ASN A 34 5.28 11.62 -16.76
N PRO A 35 4.08 11.62 -17.35
CA PRO A 35 3.17 10.47 -17.30
C PRO A 35 3.71 9.24 -18.04
N ALA A 36 4.77 9.36 -18.85
CA ALA A 36 5.40 8.25 -19.56
C ALA A 36 6.40 7.45 -18.70
N LEU A 37 6.71 7.91 -17.48
CA LEU A 37 7.63 7.24 -16.58
C LEU A 37 6.87 6.70 -15.37
N THR A 38 7.16 5.47 -14.98
CA THR A 38 6.70 4.85 -13.73
C THR A 38 7.39 5.57 -12.55
N GLN A 39 6.88 6.75 -12.21
CA GLN A 39 7.59 7.66 -11.31
C GLN A 39 7.07 7.58 -9.87
N TRP A 40 8.01 7.68 -8.94
CA TRP A 40 7.80 7.97 -7.53
C TRP A 40 6.82 7.03 -6.82
N THR A 41 7.03 5.74 -7.03
CA THR A 41 6.50 4.67 -6.20
C THR A 41 7.63 4.01 -5.43
N VAL A 42 7.28 3.38 -4.32
CA VAL A 42 8.18 2.57 -3.51
C VAL A 42 7.72 1.13 -3.66
N SER A 43 8.62 0.27 -4.15
CA SER A 43 8.44 -1.18 -4.13
C SER A 43 9.37 -1.76 -3.08
N SER A 44 8.84 -2.56 -2.17
CA SER A 44 9.62 -3.29 -1.18
C SER A 44 9.16 -4.73 -1.18
N GLY A 45 10.11 -5.66 -1.36
CA GLY A 45 9.80 -7.07 -1.51
C GLY A 45 10.71 -7.98 -0.72
N VAL A 46 10.20 -9.17 -0.43
CA VAL A 46 10.90 -10.22 0.31
C VAL A 46 10.63 -11.58 -0.32
N THR A 47 11.61 -12.47 -0.23
CA THR A 47 11.45 -13.87 -0.61
C THR A 47 11.11 -14.69 0.62
N LEU A 48 10.00 -15.44 0.54
CA LEU A 48 9.52 -16.29 1.60
C LEU A 48 10.26 -17.64 1.64
N PRO A 49 10.49 -18.22 2.82
CA PRO A 49 11.01 -19.58 2.97
C PRO A 49 10.13 -20.61 2.25
N GLY A 50 10.73 -21.55 1.51
CA GLY A 50 10.00 -22.57 0.74
C GLY A 50 9.54 -23.78 1.54
N THR A 51 9.86 -23.82 2.82
CA THR A 51 9.51 -24.92 3.74
C THR A 51 8.09 -24.81 4.27
N LEU A 52 7.38 -23.72 3.98
CA LEU A 52 6.03 -23.43 4.45
C LEU A 52 5.09 -23.18 3.27
N GLY A 53 3.84 -23.63 3.39
CA GLY A 53 2.76 -23.18 2.52
C GLY A 53 2.30 -21.79 2.96
N TYR A 54 1.93 -20.94 1.98
CA TYR A 54 1.34 -19.63 2.24
C TYR A 54 -0.02 -19.57 1.54
N PRO A 55 -1.10 -20.03 2.20
CA PRO A 55 -2.44 -19.92 1.65
C PRO A 55 -2.77 -18.46 1.31
N VAL A 56 -3.41 -18.24 0.16
CA VAL A 56 -3.79 -16.90 -0.31
C VAL A 56 -4.67 -16.19 0.72
N GLU A 57 -5.54 -16.92 1.41
CA GLU A 57 -6.42 -16.35 2.44
C GLU A 57 -5.64 -15.84 3.66
N THR A 58 -4.55 -16.51 4.06
CA THR A 58 -3.67 -16.01 5.13
C THR A 58 -2.94 -14.74 4.70
N ILE A 59 -2.53 -14.65 3.43
CA ILE A 59 -1.89 -13.46 2.85
C ILE A 59 -2.87 -12.27 2.86
N LYS A 60 -4.12 -12.50 2.42
CA LYS A 60 -5.18 -11.48 2.45
C LYS A 60 -5.50 -11.04 3.88
N ALA A 61 -5.60 -11.99 4.82
CA ALA A 61 -5.85 -11.68 6.22
C ALA A 61 -4.73 -10.84 6.84
N ALA A 62 -3.47 -11.16 6.53
CA ALA A 62 -2.31 -10.36 6.95
C ALA A 62 -2.34 -8.94 6.36
N TRP A 63 -2.81 -8.78 5.12
CA TRP A 63 -2.97 -7.46 4.50
C TRP A 63 -4.05 -6.61 5.17
N VAL A 64 -5.18 -7.22 5.52
CA VAL A 64 -6.23 -6.57 6.32
C VAL A 64 -5.70 -6.16 7.69
N GLN A 65 -4.93 -7.03 8.35
CA GLN A 65 -4.32 -6.70 9.63
C GLN A 65 -3.34 -5.54 9.51
N LEU A 66 -2.52 -5.52 8.45
CA LEU A 66 -1.61 -4.40 8.19
C LEU A 66 -2.38 -3.08 8.00
N ARG A 67 -3.54 -3.08 7.31
CA ARG A 67 -4.37 -1.87 7.17
C ARG A 67 -4.88 -1.34 8.51
N LYS A 68 -5.22 -2.24 9.44
CA LYS A 68 -5.66 -1.84 10.80
C LYS A 68 -4.53 -1.17 11.56
N GLU A 69 -3.31 -1.69 11.45
CA GLU A 69 -2.12 -1.16 12.13
C GLU A 69 -1.57 0.10 11.46
N HIS A 70 -1.64 0.16 10.12
CA HIS A 70 -1.10 1.24 9.28
C HIS A 70 -2.16 1.71 8.28
N PRO A 71 -3.15 2.51 8.72
CA PRO A 71 -4.22 3.01 7.84
C PRO A 71 -3.74 3.72 6.57
N ILE A 72 -2.51 4.26 6.60
CA ILE A 72 -1.86 4.96 5.49
C ILE A 72 -1.83 4.15 4.19
N ILE A 73 -1.80 2.81 4.25
CA ILE A 73 -1.76 1.96 3.06
C ILE A 73 -3.05 1.99 2.25
N ALA A 74 -4.14 2.44 2.86
CA ALA A 74 -5.43 2.63 2.20
C ALA A 74 -5.79 4.12 2.01
N CYS A 75 -4.85 5.03 2.28
CA CYS A 75 -5.03 6.43 1.95
C CYS A 75 -4.91 6.65 0.44
N THR A 76 -5.73 7.56 -0.08
CA THR A 76 -5.70 8.02 -1.46
C THR A 76 -5.37 9.51 -1.49
N VAL A 77 -5.10 10.03 -2.68
CA VAL A 77 -5.00 11.48 -2.88
C VAL A 77 -6.40 12.06 -3.04
N THR A 78 -6.67 13.19 -2.37
CA THR A 78 -7.93 13.95 -2.49
C THR A 78 -8.22 14.29 -3.94
N THR A 79 -9.49 14.43 -4.32
CA THR A 79 -9.89 14.82 -5.69
C THR A 79 -9.26 16.15 -6.14
N GLU A 80 -9.03 17.07 -5.21
CA GLU A 80 -8.40 18.37 -5.46
C GLU A 80 -6.86 18.29 -5.65
N ASN A 81 -6.25 17.12 -5.50
CA ASN A 81 -4.80 16.89 -5.55
C ASN A 81 -3.98 17.76 -4.56
N THR A 82 -4.57 18.14 -3.43
CA THR A 82 -3.94 18.99 -2.41
C THR A 82 -3.56 18.25 -1.14
N GLY A 83 -3.99 17.00 -0.98
CA GLY A 83 -3.78 16.24 0.23
C GLY A 83 -4.09 14.76 0.14
N MET A 84 -4.22 14.14 1.31
CA MET A 84 -4.58 12.75 1.48
C MET A 84 -5.99 12.61 2.04
N GLU A 85 -6.65 11.53 1.66
CA GLU A 85 -7.94 11.10 2.16
C GLU A 85 -7.83 9.66 2.67
N TYR A 86 -8.52 9.38 3.77
CA TYR A 86 -8.70 8.05 4.32
C TYR A 86 -10.19 7.81 4.61
N GLN A 87 -10.73 6.72 4.08
CA GLN A 87 -12.06 6.25 4.44
C GLN A 87 -11.95 5.08 5.42
N VAL A 88 -12.55 5.24 6.60
CA VAL A 88 -12.79 4.15 7.54
C VAL A 88 -13.78 3.18 6.89
N PRO A 89 -13.45 1.87 6.78
CA PRO A 89 -14.38 0.88 6.25
C PRO A 89 -15.68 0.83 7.06
N ALA A 90 -16.83 0.88 6.40
CA ALA A 90 -18.13 0.79 7.04
C ALA A 90 -18.49 -0.63 7.51
N GLY A 91 -17.79 -1.66 7.01
CA GLY A 91 -18.04 -3.05 7.37
C GLY A 91 -17.14 -4.04 6.62
N ALA A 92 -17.44 -5.33 6.79
CA ALA A 92 -16.65 -6.43 6.20
C ALA A 92 -16.66 -6.41 4.66
N ASP A 93 -17.77 -6.03 4.03
CA ASP A 93 -17.90 -6.02 2.57
C ASP A 93 -16.96 -5.00 1.92
N GLU A 94 -16.80 -3.81 2.51
CA GLU A 94 -15.86 -2.80 2.03
C GLU A 94 -14.40 -3.23 2.22
N ILE A 95 -14.10 -3.96 3.30
CA ILE A 95 -12.78 -4.54 3.51
C ILE A 95 -12.50 -5.60 2.45
N ALA A 96 -13.46 -6.49 2.19
CA ALA A 96 -13.33 -7.54 1.17
C ALA A 96 -13.11 -6.94 -0.22
N LYS A 97 -13.90 -5.92 -0.59
CA LYS A 97 -13.71 -5.18 -1.83
C LYS A 97 -12.33 -4.54 -1.93
N TRP A 98 -11.87 -3.88 -0.87
CA TRP A 98 -10.54 -3.28 -0.86
C TRP A 98 -9.43 -4.33 -1.00
N VAL A 99 -9.57 -5.51 -0.38
CA VAL A 99 -8.63 -6.62 -0.55
C VAL A 99 -8.61 -7.11 -1.99
N GLU A 100 -9.77 -7.28 -2.63
CA GLU A 100 -9.87 -7.69 -4.03
C GLU A 100 -9.19 -6.69 -4.98
N GLU A 101 -9.34 -5.40 -4.70
CA GLU A 101 -8.73 -4.33 -5.50
C GLU A 101 -7.22 -4.19 -5.28
N THR A 102 -6.69 -4.60 -4.12
CA THR A 102 -5.29 -4.29 -3.73
C THR A 102 -4.41 -5.51 -3.54
N VAL A 103 -4.93 -6.73 -3.58
CA VAL A 103 -4.14 -7.96 -3.47
C VAL A 103 -4.12 -8.69 -4.80
N HIS A 104 -2.92 -8.84 -5.37
CA HIS A 104 -2.70 -9.45 -6.66
C HIS A 104 -1.88 -10.73 -6.53
N ILE A 105 -2.35 -11.82 -7.15
CA ILE A 105 -1.63 -13.09 -7.19
C ILE A 105 -1.04 -13.25 -8.59
N ASP A 106 0.28 -13.08 -8.72
CA ASP A 106 0.97 -13.18 -10.01
C ASP A 106 1.52 -14.59 -10.23
N VAL A 107 0.85 -15.34 -11.11
CA VAL A 107 1.24 -16.70 -11.51
C VAL A 107 2.05 -16.74 -12.81
N SER A 108 2.47 -15.59 -13.34
CA SER A 108 3.25 -15.51 -14.60
C SER A 108 4.65 -16.11 -14.45
N GLY A 109 5.24 -16.03 -13.25
CA GLY A 109 6.62 -16.46 -12.99
C GLY A 109 7.64 -15.34 -13.04
N LYS A 110 7.20 -14.08 -13.23
CA LYS A 110 8.02 -12.90 -13.00
C LYS A 110 8.59 -12.88 -11.58
N THR A 111 9.75 -12.27 -11.43
CA THR A 111 10.34 -11.91 -10.14
C THR A 111 9.73 -10.62 -9.61
N GLY A 112 9.85 -10.37 -8.31
CA GLY A 112 9.42 -9.12 -7.68
C GLY A 112 10.11 -7.89 -8.29
N LYS A 113 11.35 -8.04 -8.77
CA LYS A 113 12.08 -6.98 -9.48
C LYS A 113 11.48 -6.68 -10.86
N GLU A 114 11.16 -7.71 -11.63
CA GLU A 114 10.51 -7.55 -12.95
C GLU A 114 9.10 -6.98 -12.81
N LEU A 115 8.38 -7.39 -11.77
CA LEU A 115 7.10 -6.82 -11.40
C LEU A 115 7.26 -5.32 -11.10
N ALA A 116 8.16 -4.95 -10.18
CA ALA A 116 8.40 -3.55 -9.81
C ALA A 116 8.79 -2.66 -11.01
N ALA A 117 9.43 -3.22 -12.03
CA ALA A 117 9.79 -2.50 -13.25
C ALA A 117 8.62 -2.32 -14.24
N SER A 118 7.53 -3.08 -14.09
CA SER A 118 6.41 -3.12 -15.05
C SER A 118 5.05 -2.67 -14.50
N VAL A 119 4.85 -2.68 -13.18
CA VAL A 119 3.61 -2.21 -12.54
C VAL A 119 3.45 -0.70 -12.68
N THR A 120 2.22 -0.23 -12.86
CA THR A 120 1.93 1.20 -12.89
C THR A 120 1.77 1.76 -11.48
N ALA A 121 1.82 3.09 -11.35
CA ALA A 121 1.68 3.70 -10.04
C ALA A 121 0.28 3.48 -9.45
N PRO A 122 0.16 2.93 -8.23
CA PRO A 122 -1.12 2.55 -7.65
C PRO A 122 -1.89 3.79 -7.19
N LYS A 123 -3.19 3.60 -6.91
CA LYS A 123 -4.01 4.64 -6.27
C LYS A 123 -3.62 4.85 -4.80
N SER A 124 -3.23 3.76 -4.11
CA SER A 124 -2.79 3.75 -2.71
C SER A 124 -1.58 2.81 -2.53
N ALA A 125 -1.72 1.72 -1.77
CA ALA A 125 -0.79 0.60 -1.71
C ALA A 125 -1.44 -0.68 -2.28
N GLU A 126 -0.63 -1.51 -2.92
CA GLU A 126 -0.99 -2.81 -3.46
C GLU A 126 0.00 -3.86 -2.95
N LEU A 127 -0.50 -5.07 -2.75
CA LEU A 127 0.26 -6.25 -2.36
C LEU A 127 0.26 -7.25 -3.52
N TYR A 128 1.45 -7.69 -3.90
CA TYR A 128 1.63 -8.73 -4.90
C TYR A 128 2.24 -9.97 -4.25
N PHE A 129 1.60 -11.11 -4.44
CA PHE A 129 2.14 -12.42 -4.09
C PHE A 129 2.48 -13.21 -5.36
N LEU A 130 3.73 -13.63 -5.46
CA LEU A 130 4.30 -14.33 -6.60
C LEU A 130 4.63 -15.76 -6.17
N PRO A 131 3.66 -16.70 -6.18
CA PRO A 131 3.84 -18.04 -5.63
C PRO A 131 4.98 -18.84 -6.27
N LYS A 132 5.26 -18.62 -7.57
CA LYS A 132 6.32 -19.33 -8.30
C LYS A 132 7.72 -18.97 -7.81
N THR A 133 7.97 -17.68 -7.51
CA THR A 133 9.25 -17.20 -6.98
C THR A 133 9.25 -17.11 -5.45
N ARG A 134 8.08 -17.29 -4.82
CA ARG A 134 7.81 -17.13 -3.39
C ARG A 134 8.07 -15.70 -2.92
N GLU A 135 7.83 -14.71 -3.77
CA GLU A 135 8.06 -13.32 -3.43
C GLU A 135 6.76 -12.64 -2.99
N LEU A 136 6.88 -11.75 -2.03
CA LEU A 136 5.87 -10.76 -1.68
C LEU A 136 6.42 -9.39 -2.01
N VAL A 137 5.63 -8.54 -2.65
CA VAL A 137 6.00 -7.16 -2.97
C VAL A 137 4.89 -6.24 -2.52
N ILE A 138 5.21 -5.28 -1.66
CA ILE A 138 4.34 -4.12 -1.38
C ILE A 138 4.76 -3.02 -2.34
N HIS A 139 3.80 -2.54 -3.13
CA HIS A 139 3.96 -1.43 -4.05
C HIS A 139 3.08 -0.27 -3.62
N ILE A 140 3.66 0.91 -3.39
CA ILE A 140 2.95 2.02 -2.78
C ILE A 140 3.40 3.36 -3.36
N ARG A 141 2.46 4.30 -3.41
CA ARG A 141 2.75 5.71 -3.71
C ARG A 141 3.80 6.29 -2.74
N HIS A 142 4.83 6.96 -3.26
CA HIS A 142 5.89 7.51 -2.42
C HIS A 142 5.41 8.69 -1.56
N GLU A 143 4.29 9.33 -1.87
CA GLU A 143 3.71 10.33 -0.96
C GLU A 143 3.22 9.69 0.35
N LEU A 144 2.90 8.39 0.35
CA LEU A 144 2.36 7.69 1.51
C LEU A 144 3.45 7.09 2.41
N THR A 145 4.69 6.98 1.92
CA THR A 145 5.79 6.39 2.67
C THR A 145 7.14 6.87 2.19
N ASP A 146 8.14 6.78 3.06
CA ASP A 146 9.55 6.77 2.68
C ASP A 146 10.11 5.34 2.69
N GLY A 147 11.42 5.20 2.46
CA GLY A 147 12.09 3.91 2.49
C GLY A 147 12.15 3.26 3.88
N ALA A 148 12.10 4.04 4.97
CA ALA A 148 12.05 3.47 6.32
C ALA A 148 10.65 2.91 6.61
N GLY A 149 9.61 3.68 6.27
CA GLY A 149 8.22 3.27 6.38
C GLY A 149 7.92 2.01 5.57
N SER A 150 8.47 1.87 4.36
CA SER A 150 8.26 0.67 3.53
C SER A 150 8.85 -0.58 4.16
N MET A 151 10.03 -0.50 4.77
CA MET A 151 10.65 -1.61 5.50
C MET A 151 9.87 -1.97 6.77
N ILE A 152 9.35 -0.97 7.49
CA ILE A 152 8.47 -1.18 8.65
C ILE A 152 7.19 -1.91 8.24
N MET A 153 6.56 -1.50 7.14
CA MET A 153 5.36 -2.14 6.59
C MET A 153 5.61 -3.61 6.22
N VAL A 154 6.70 -3.90 5.50
CA VAL A 154 7.08 -5.28 5.16
C VAL A 154 7.29 -6.12 6.42
N ASN A 155 8.01 -5.62 7.42
CA ASN A 155 8.24 -6.32 8.67
C ASN A 155 6.92 -6.61 9.43
N ASN A 156 6.03 -5.62 9.53
CA ASN A 156 4.75 -5.80 10.22
C ASN A 156 3.82 -6.73 9.46
N PHE A 157 3.84 -6.70 8.12
CA PHE A 157 3.13 -7.67 7.29
C PHE A 157 3.61 -9.10 7.58
N LEU A 158 4.93 -9.32 7.62
CA LEU A 158 5.49 -10.65 7.92
C LEU A 158 5.12 -11.13 9.33
N LYS A 159 5.03 -10.23 10.31
CA LYS A 159 4.53 -10.57 11.66
C LYS A 159 3.07 -10.99 11.63
N ALA A 160 2.22 -10.26 10.90
CA ALA A 160 0.80 -10.59 10.74
C ALA A 160 0.62 -11.93 10.01
N LEU A 161 1.38 -12.16 8.93
CA LEU A 161 1.37 -13.42 8.18
C LEU A 161 1.77 -14.61 9.05
N ARG A 162 2.82 -14.44 9.87
CA ARG A 162 3.24 -15.49 10.82
C ARG A 162 2.17 -15.78 11.87
N ALA A 163 1.43 -14.77 12.34
CA ALA A 163 0.38 -14.96 13.33
C ALA A 163 -0.81 -15.74 12.77
N GLY A 164 -1.21 -15.48 11.52
CA GLY A 164 -2.28 -16.21 10.83
C GLY A 164 -1.92 -17.63 10.38
N ASN A 165 -0.64 -18.02 10.43
CA ASN A 165 -0.16 -19.37 10.12
C ASN A 165 -0.04 -20.27 11.37
N ARG A 166 -0.57 -19.86 12.53
CA ARG A 166 -0.47 -20.60 13.80
C ARG A 166 -1.73 -21.41 14.16
N ASP A 167 -2.70 -21.46 13.25
CA ASP A 167 -3.87 -22.34 13.33
C ASP A 167 -3.65 -23.62 12.51
#